data_AF-A0A9Q6VNH3-F1
#
_entry.id   AF-A0A9Q6VNH3-F1
#
_cell.length_a   1.000
_cell.length_b   1.000
_cell.length_c   1.000
_cell.angle_alpha   90.00
_cell.angle_beta   90.00
_cell.angle_gamma   90.00
#
_symmetry.space_group_name_H-M   'P 1'
#
loop_
_entity.id
_entity.type
_entity.pdbx_description
1 polymer ?
#
loop_
_entity_poly.entity_id
_entity_poly.type
_entity_poly.pdbx_seq_one_letter_code
_entity_poly.pdbx_strand_id
1 'polypeptide(L)'
;MTNANGHIVEGAISLIDRWAHLGARILTIEQIALSFMLYGRRVVEANDCLNHYYAVKRYHHAMYRAFFHEQGEGYRDDLPEASFAVPDRLPRNPLRDRLRLKWKFMRQGAVPRKAAKFYLLGKRANRCPYLETCKLLWWAVAVEELKRLEAADKSCKILAELWQEDTEFLSFIKNN
;
A
#
# COMPACT_ATOMS: atom_id res chain seq x y z
N MET A 1 -3.37 30.01 14.77
CA MET A 1 -3.62 30.64 13.45
C MET A 1 -3.36 32.13 13.58
N THR A 2 -2.70 32.76 12.60
CA THR A 2 -2.47 34.22 12.57
C THR A 2 -3.51 34.89 11.68
N ASN A 3 -3.92 36.12 12.03
CA ASN A 3 -4.92 36.92 11.28
C ASN A 3 -4.56 37.10 9.79
N ALA A 4 -3.26 37.08 9.46
CA ALA A 4 -2.76 37.18 8.09
C ALA A 4 -3.20 36.01 7.18
N ASN A 5 -3.47 34.82 7.72
CA ASN A 5 -3.81 33.63 6.94
C ASN A 5 -5.31 33.30 6.95
N GLY A 6 -6.14 34.11 7.62
CA GLY A 6 -7.58 33.87 7.77
C GLY A 6 -8.32 33.81 6.42
N HIS A 7 -7.99 34.72 5.50
CA HIS A 7 -8.61 34.79 4.17
C HIS A 7 -8.32 33.56 3.29
N ILE A 8 -7.16 32.91 3.48
CA ILE A 8 -6.78 31.68 2.74
C ILE A 8 -7.63 30.51 3.24
N VAL A 9 -7.84 30.42 4.56
CA VAL A 9 -8.64 29.37 5.19
C VAL A 9 -10.13 29.56 4.90
N GLU A 10 -10.62 30.79 4.92
CA GLU A 10 -12.00 31.13 4.54
C GLU A 10 -12.28 30.82 3.06
N GLY A 11 -11.30 31.06 2.19
CA GLY A 11 -11.36 30.65 0.78
C GLY A 11 -11.37 29.13 0.59
N ALA A 12 -10.60 28.38 1.39
CA ALA A 12 -10.58 26.93 1.37
C ALA A 12 -11.90 26.32 1.88
N ILE A 13 -12.46 26.85 2.98
CA ILE A 13 -13.75 26.42 3.53
C ILE A 13 -14.88 26.67 2.52
N SER A 14 -14.90 27.85 1.90
CA SER A 14 -15.88 28.19 0.86
C SER A 14 -15.79 27.31 -0.40
N LEU A 15 -14.62 26.73 -0.69
CA LEU A 15 -14.46 25.73 -1.76
C LEU A 15 -14.96 24.35 -1.33
N ILE A 16 -14.67 23.95 -0.10
CA ILE A 16 -15.14 22.68 0.49
C ILE A 16 -16.67 22.65 0.54
N ASP A 17 -17.31 23.72 1.01
CA ASP A 17 -18.78 23.81 1.11
C ASP A 17 -19.45 23.76 -0.27
N ARG A 18 -18.85 24.44 -1.26
CA ARG A 18 -19.34 24.39 -2.65
C ARG A 18 -19.19 23.01 -3.26
N TRP A 19 -18.22 22.19 -2.84
CA TRP A 19 -18.02 20.84 -3.37
C TRP A 19 -18.55 19.74 -2.45
N ALA A 20 -19.13 20.07 -1.30
CA ALA A 20 -19.70 19.11 -0.36
C ALA A 20 -20.78 18.23 -1.00
N HIS A 21 -21.61 18.81 -1.87
CA HIS A 21 -22.63 18.07 -2.65
C HIS A 21 -22.03 17.10 -3.68
N LEU A 22 -20.75 17.30 -4.04
CA LEU A 22 -19.99 16.45 -4.94
C LEU A 22 -19.17 15.41 -4.17
N GLY A 23 -18.97 15.55 -2.85
CA GLY A 23 -18.16 14.64 -2.03
C GLY A 23 -18.62 13.18 -2.04
N ALA A 24 -19.90 12.92 -2.39
CA ALA A 24 -20.42 11.57 -2.59
C ALA A 24 -20.12 10.96 -3.98
N ARG A 25 -19.69 11.76 -4.97
CA ARG A 25 -19.51 11.34 -6.38
C ARG A 25 -18.19 11.78 -7.03
N ILE A 26 -17.48 12.76 -6.48
CA ILE A 26 -16.31 13.39 -7.08
C ILE A 26 -15.12 13.14 -6.18
N LEU A 27 -14.06 12.70 -6.85
CA LEU A 27 -12.68 12.57 -6.42
C LEU A 27 -12.46 12.65 -4.91
N THR A 28 -12.07 11.51 -4.31
CA THR A 28 -11.80 11.39 -2.87
C THR A 28 -10.99 12.60 -2.41
N ILE A 29 -11.30 13.17 -1.23
CA ILE A 29 -10.56 14.31 -0.63
C ILE A 29 -9.03 14.14 -0.78
N GLU A 30 -8.56 12.90 -0.80
CA GLU A 30 -7.21 12.46 -1.14
C GLU A 30 -6.68 12.99 -2.49
N GLN A 31 -7.46 12.92 -3.58
CA GLN A 31 -7.08 13.44 -4.90
C GLN A 31 -6.97 14.95 -4.92
N ILE A 32 -7.82 15.65 -4.17
CA ILE A 32 -7.71 17.10 -3.95
C ILE A 32 -6.41 17.40 -3.18
N ALA A 33 -6.19 16.74 -2.04
CA ALA A 33 -4.97 16.89 -1.24
C ALA A 33 -3.70 16.57 -2.06
N LEU A 34 -3.71 15.50 -2.86
CA LEU A 34 -2.61 15.13 -3.75
C LEU A 34 -2.39 16.19 -4.84
N SER A 35 -3.45 16.78 -5.40
CA SER A 35 -3.31 17.84 -6.41
C SER A 35 -2.62 19.10 -5.86
N PHE A 36 -2.94 19.50 -4.63
CA PHE A 36 -2.27 20.61 -3.95
C PHE A 36 -0.82 20.28 -3.61
N MET A 37 -0.54 19.06 -3.13
CA MET A 37 0.82 18.62 -2.81
C MET A 37 1.72 18.44 -4.04
N LEU A 38 1.14 18.16 -5.20
CA LEU A 38 1.84 17.97 -6.46
C LEU A 38 1.86 19.25 -7.32
N TYR A 39 1.37 20.37 -6.80
CA TYR A 39 1.40 21.65 -7.49
C TYR A 39 2.85 22.05 -7.86
N GLY A 40 3.06 22.43 -9.13
CA GLY A 40 4.38 22.80 -9.67
C GLY A 40 5.32 21.63 -9.97
N ARG A 41 4.89 20.36 -9.76
CA ARG A 41 5.66 19.17 -10.16
C ARG A 41 5.42 18.79 -11.61
N ARG A 42 6.39 18.11 -12.22
CA ARG A 42 6.21 17.57 -13.57
C ARG A 42 5.17 16.46 -13.57
N VAL A 43 4.41 16.32 -14.66
CA VAL A 43 3.36 15.28 -14.79
C VAL A 43 3.89 13.86 -14.50
N VAL A 44 5.13 13.57 -14.91
CA VAL A 44 5.77 12.27 -14.65
C VAL A 44 5.98 12.04 -13.15
N GLU A 45 6.45 13.06 -12.42
CA GLU A 45 6.66 12.99 -10.97
C GLU A 45 5.34 12.86 -10.22
N ALA A 46 4.32 13.61 -10.66
CA ALA A 46 2.97 13.53 -10.12
C ALA A 46 2.37 12.13 -10.30
N ASN A 47 2.48 11.56 -11.51
CA ASN A 47 2.01 10.20 -11.79
C ASN A 47 2.76 9.14 -10.97
N ASP A 48 4.07 9.27 -10.80
CA ASP A 48 4.85 8.36 -9.95
C ASP A 48 4.41 8.43 -8.49
N CYS A 49 4.18 9.64 -7.95
CA CYS A 49 3.65 9.84 -6.60
C CYS A 49 2.25 9.25 -6.42
N LEU A 50 1.35 9.47 -7.39
CA LEU A 50 -0.01 8.91 -7.37
C LEU A 50 0.02 7.38 -7.42
N ASN A 51 0.79 6.81 -8.33
CA ASN A 51 0.97 5.36 -8.45
C ASN A 51 1.52 4.76 -7.16
N HIS A 52 2.49 5.44 -6.53
CA HIS A 52 3.04 5.02 -5.25
C HIS A 52 1.99 5.08 -4.14
N TYR A 53 1.27 6.21 -4.02
CA TYR A 53 0.24 6.40 -3.00
C TYR A 53 -0.85 5.31 -3.11
N TYR A 54 -1.46 5.13 -4.28
CA TYR A 54 -2.52 4.14 -4.46
C TYR A 54 -2.04 2.69 -4.30
N ALA A 55 -0.78 2.41 -4.66
CA ALA A 55 -0.20 1.09 -4.44
C ALA A 55 -0.04 0.75 -2.96
N VAL A 56 0.19 1.76 -2.09
CA VAL A 56 0.47 1.55 -0.66
C VAL A 56 -0.74 1.86 0.24
N LYS A 57 -1.69 2.67 -0.23
CA LYS A 57 -2.89 3.14 0.50
C LYS A 57 -3.61 2.03 1.27
N ARG A 58 -3.93 0.92 0.61
CA ARG A 58 -4.64 -0.21 1.23
C ARG A 58 -3.90 -0.81 2.44
N TYR A 59 -2.57 -0.75 2.44
CA TYR A 59 -1.76 -1.25 3.55
C TYR A 59 -1.74 -0.26 4.70
N HIS A 60 -1.63 1.04 4.42
CA HIS A 60 -1.78 2.07 5.46
C HIS A 60 -3.15 1.99 6.14
N HIS A 61 -4.23 1.81 5.38
CA HIS A 61 -5.56 1.63 5.95
C HIS A 61 -5.67 0.38 6.83
N ALA A 62 -5.02 -0.72 6.45
CA ALA A 62 -4.99 -1.93 7.28
C ALA A 62 -4.22 -1.70 8.58
N MET A 63 -3.05 -1.05 8.51
CA MET A 63 -2.25 -0.71 9.69
C MET A 63 -3.01 0.25 10.63
N TYR A 64 -3.69 1.27 10.10
CA TYR A 64 -4.48 2.19 10.93
C TYR A 64 -5.70 1.50 11.55
N ARG A 65 -6.38 0.61 10.84
CA ARG A 65 -7.46 -0.19 11.43
C ARG A 65 -6.96 -1.05 12.59
N ALA A 66 -5.79 -1.67 12.44
CA ALA A 66 -5.16 -2.43 13.51
C ALA A 66 -4.81 -1.53 14.71
N PHE A 67 -4.24 -0.35 14.45
CA PHE A 67 -3.94 0.64 15.47
C PHE A 67 -5.19 1.06 16.26
N PHE A 68 -6.27 1.46 15.59
CA PHE A 68 -7.50 1.86 16.29
C PHE A 68 -8.21 0.69 16.96
N HIS A 69 -8.08 -0.53 16.43
CA HIS A 69 -8.59 -1.73 17.11
C HIS A 69 -7.84 -2.01 18.42
N GLU A 70 -6.53 -1.77 18.46
CA GLU A 70 -5.70 -1.97 19.66
C GLU A 70 -5.79 -0.82 20.66
N GLN A 71 -5.78 0.44 20.19
CA GLN A 71 -5.70 1.63 21.04
C GLN A 71 -7.06 2.25 21.35
N GLY A 72 -8.10 1.88 20.60
CA GLY A 72 -9.42 2.52 20.63
C GLY A 72 -9.49 3.78 19.77
N GLU A 73 -10.71 4.26 19.52
CA GLU A 73 -10.98 5.47 18.72
C GLU A 73 -10.97 6.76 19.56
N GLY A 74 -11.00 6.63 20.89
CA GLY A 74 -10.99 7.77 21.82
C GLY A 74 -9.61 8.39 21.94
N TYR A 75 -9.54 9.72 21.90
CA TYR A 75 -8.29 10.44 22.12
C TYR A 75 -7.77 10.23 23.54
N ARG A 76 -6.48 9.93 23.65
CA ARG A 76 -5.72 9.79 24.92
C ARG A 76 -4.35 10.45 24.77
N ASP A 77 -3.80 10.92 25.88
CA ASP A 77 -2.53 11.65 25.88
C ASP A 77 -1.32 10.79 25.46
N ASP A 78 -1.42 9.47 25.55
CA ASP A 78 -0.41 8.50 25.12
C ASP A 78 -0.55 8.05 23.65
N LEU A 79 -1.66 8.41 22.99
CA LEU A 79 -1.95 8.05 21.62
C LEU A 79 -0.91 8.59 20.60
N PRO A 80 -0.37 9.82 20.76
CA PRO A 80 0.71 10.31 19.89
C PRO A 80 1.97 9.45 19.98
N GLU A 81 2.35 8.99 21.19
CA GLU A 81 3.52 8.12 21.36
C GLU A 81 3.27 6.73 20.77
N ALA A 82 2.08 6.17 21.01
CA ALA A 82 1.67 4.89 20.41
C ALA A 82 1.67 4.94 18.87
N SER A 83 1.38 6.09 18.27
CA SER A 83 1.37 6.25 16.81
C SER A 83 2.74 6.04 16.16
N PHE A 84 3.83 6.29 16.88
CA PHE A 84 5.20 6.03 16.38
C PHE A 84 5.52 4.54 16.25
N ALA A 85 4.73 3.66 16.89
CA ALA A 85 4.86 2.22 16.72
C ALA A 85 4.31 1.73 15.37
N VAL A 86 3.44 2.52 14.71
CA VAL A 86 2.91 2.20 13.39
C VAL A 86 3.97 2.49 12.32
N PRO A 87 4.39 1.50 11.51
CA PRO A 87 5.41 1.72 10.50
C PRO A 87 4.98 2.74 9.44
N ASP A 88 5.85 3.72 9.18
CA ASP A 88 5.70 4.71 8.09
C ASP A 88 6.06 4.13 6.70
N ARG A 89 6.74 2.98 6.68
CA ARG A 89 7.31 2.36 5.48
C ARG A 89 7.03 0.87 5.42
N LEU A 90 6.86 0.37 4.19
CA LEU A 90 6.75 -1.06 3.93
C LEU A 90 8.03 -1.82 4.36
N PRO A 91 7.90 -3.09 4.80
CA PRO A 91 9.04 -3.90 5.17
C PRO A 91 10.03 -3.99 4.01
N ARG A 92 11.30 -3.66 4.29
CA ARG A 92 12.36 -3.76 3.28
C ARG A 92 12.80 -5.22 3.13
N ASN A 93 12.66 -5.75 1.92
CA ASN A 93 13.37 -6.96 1.53
C ASN A 93 14.88 -6.64 1.48
N PRO A 94 15.77 -7.53 1.96
CA PRO A 94 17.19 -7.29 1.99
C PRO A 94 17.71 -7.26 0.56
N LEU A 95 18.81 -6.56 0.34
CA LEU A 95 19.39 -6.40 -0.98
C LEU A 95 19.68 -7.75 -1.64
N ARG A 96 20.13 -8.75 -0.89
CA ARG A 96 20.37 -10.11 -1.39
C ARG A 96 19.13 -10.75 -2.01
N ASP A 97 17.95 -10.66 -1.37
CA ASP A 97 16.74 -11.31 -1.89
C ASP A 97 16.19 -10.51 -3.07
N ARG A 98 16.31 -9.17 -3.03
CA ARG A 98 15.93 -8.30 -4.15
C ARG A 98 16.77 -8.60 -5.39
N LEU A 99 18.08 -8.75 -5.21
CA LEU A 99 19.00 -9.14 -6.28
C LEU A 99 18.69 -10.55 -6.75
N ARG A 100 18.59 -11.53 -5.85
CA ARG A 100 18.25 -12.93 -6.20
C ARG A 100 16.96 -13.00 -7.02
N LEU A 101 15.91 -12.29 -6.62
CA LEU A 101 14.66 -12.19 -7.39
C LEU A 101 14.88 -11.51 -8.74
N LYS A 102 15.61 -10.39 -8.79
CA LYS A 102 15.93 -9.71 -10.05
C LYS A 102 16.61 -10.68 -11.01
N TRP A 103 17.65 -11.38 -10.57
CA TRP A 103 18.40 -12.37 -11.34
C TRP A 103 17.52 -13.54 -11.79
N LYS A 104 16.79 -14.19 -10.87
CA LYS A 104 15.90 -15.33 -11.17
C LYS A 104 14.82 -14.99 -12.21
N PHE A 105 14.31 -13.76 -12.18
CA PHE A 105 13.19 -13.35 -13.04
C PHE A 105 13.60 -12.39 -14.16
N MET A 106 14.89 -12.21 -14.46
CA MET A 106 15.33 -11.29 -15.53
C MET A 106 14.69 -11.62 -16.87
N ARG A 107 14.51 -12.91 -17.18
CA ARG A 107 13.96 -13.40 -18.45
C ARG A 107 12.43 -13.52 -18.49
N GLN A 108 11.75 -13.36 -17.35
CA GLN A 108 10.32 -13.70 -17.21
C GLN A 108 9.38 -12.47 -17.19
N GLY A 109 9.89 -11.26 -17.45
CA GLY A 109 9.08 -10.04 -17.49
C GLY A 109 8.77 -9.45 -16.11
N ALA A 110 7.89 -8.44 -16.07
CA ALA A 110 7.62 -7.66 -14.85
C ALA A 110 6.59 -8.31 -13.91
N VAL A 111 5.64 -9.08 -14.45
CA VAL A 111 4.52 -9.67 -13.69
C VAL A 111 5.02 -10.75 -12.69
N PRO A 112 5.88 -11.72 -13.07
CA PRO A 112 6.40 -12.70 -12.11
C PRO A 112 7.25 -12.06 -11.01
N ARG A 113 8.01 -11.01 -11.35
CA ARG A 113 8.75 -10.21 -10.37
C ARG A 113 7.84 -9.56 -9.35
N LYS A 114 6.68 -9.06 -9.78
CA LYS A 114 5.69 -8.42 -8.92
C LYS A 114 5.04 -9.43 -7.98
N ALA A 115 4.62 -10.60 -8.49
CA ALA A 115 4.06 -11.68 -7.67
C ALA A 115 5.06 -12.15 -6.60
N ALA A 116 6.31 -12.45 -6.99
CA ALA A 116 7.35 -12.86 -6.04
C ALA A 116 7.68 -11.79 -4.99
N LYS A 117 7.68 -10.50 -5.38
CA LYS A 117 7.91 -9.39 -4.46
C LYS A 117 6.84 -9.36 -3.37
N PHE A 118 5.56 -9.46 -3.74
CA PHE A 118 4.45 -9.40 -2.77
C PHE A 118 4.37 -10.63 -1.89
N TYR A 119 4.66 -11.83 -2.42
CA TYR A 119 4.82 -13.03 -1.60
C TYR A 119 5.87 -12.83 -0.50
N LEU A 120 7.07 -12.33 -0.86
CA LEU A 120 8.13 -12.09 0.13
C LEU A 120 7.80 -11.00 1.15
N LEU A 121 7.02 -9.98 0.76
CA LEU A 121 6.54 -8.97 1.70
C LEU A 121 5.65 -9.61 2.79
N GLY A 122 4.70 -10.46 2.39
CA GLY A 122 3.87 -11.23 3.32
C GLY A 122 4.67 -12.17 4.22
N LYS A 123 5.64 -12.90 3.66
CA LYS A 123 6.51 -13.79 4.46
C LYS A 123 7.30 -13.05 5.55
N ARG A 124 7.60 -11.77 5.34
CA ARG A 124 8.39 -10.93 6.25
C ARG A 124 7.53 -10.08 7.18
N ALA A 125 6.21 -10.11 7.00
CA ALA A 125 5.24 -9.38 7.79
C ALA A 125 5.31 -9.73 9.29
N ASN A 126 5.66 -10.99 9.61
CA ASN A 126 5.68 -11.58 10.97
C ASN A 126 6.70 -10.94 11.94
N ARG A 127 7.20 -9.74 11.69
CA ARG A 127 8.13 -9.00 12.56
C ARG A 127 7.48 -7.82 13.27
N CYS A 128 6.25 -7.45 12.90
CA CYS A 128 5.53 -6.32 13.46
C CYS A 128 4.02 -6.60 13.39
N PRO A 129 3.27 -6.48 14.50
CA PRO A 129 1.82 -6.75 14.54
C PRO A 129 1.03 -5.98 13.47
N TYR A 130 1.36 -4.69 13.27
CA TYR A 130 0.73 -3.87 12.23
C TYR A 130 0.99 -4.41 10.81
N LEU A 131 2.19 -4.94 10.55
CA LEU A 131 2.54 -5.50 9.24
C LEU A 131 1.91 -6.88 9.02
N GLU A 132 1.69 -7.67 10.08
CA GLU A 132 0.98 -8.95 9.98
C GLU A 132 -0.42 -8.77 9.39
N THR A 133 -1.12 -7.68 9.73
CA THR A 133 -2.43 -7.36 9.13
C THR A 133 -2.35 -7.11 7.63
N CYS A 134 -1.19 -6.69 7.12
CA CYS A 134 -0.95 -6.47 5.70
C CYS A 134 -0.56 -7.74 4.94
N LYS A 135 -0.22 -8.83 5.65
CA LYS A 135 0.25 -10.09 5.05
C LYS A 135 -0.72 -10.65 4.02
N LEU A 136 -1.98 -10.82 4.42
CA LEU A 136 -3.03 -11.35 3.55
C LEU A 136 -3.31 -10.43 2.37
N LEU A 137 -3.21 -9.11 2.56
CA LEU A 137 -3.37 -8.13 1.49
C LEU A 137 -2.22 -8.18 0.46
N TRP A 138 -0.99 -8.44 0.89
CA TRP A 138 0.12 -8.67 -0.04
C TRP A 138 -0.04 -9.99 -0.78
N TRP A 139 -0.44 -11.04 -0.08
CA TRP A 139 -0.67 -12.34 -0.70
C TRP A 139 -1.82 -12.33 -1.70
N ALA A 140 -2.92 -11.64 -1.42
CA ALA A 140 -4.01 -11.44 -2.38
C ALA A 140 -3.52 -10.84 -3.70
N VAL A 141 -2.60 -9.88 -3.63
CA VAL A 141 -2.00 -9.24 -4.81
C VAL A 141 -1.06 -10.18 -5.54
N ALA A 142 -0.30 -10.99 -4.80
CA ALA A 142 0.54 -12.01 -5.41
C ALA A 142 -0.32 -13.03 -6.18
N VAL A 143 -1.46 -13.45 -5.61
CA VAL A 143 -2.43 -14.35 -6.25
C VAL A 143 -3.08 -13.71 -7.47
N GLU A 144 -3.48 -12.44 -7.39
CA GLU A 144 -4.05 -11.73 -8.54
C GLU A 144 -3.06 -11.68 -9.72
N GLU A 145 -1.78 -11.37 -9.45
CA GLU A 145 -0.74 -11.36 -10.49
C GLU A 145 -0.43 -12.77 -11.01
N LEU A 146 -0.59 -13.82 -10.20
CA LEU A 146 -0.51 -15.22 -10.65
C LEU A 146 -1.65 -15.58 -11.60
N LYS A 147 -2.89 -15.24 -11.25
CA LYS A 147 -4.06 -15.46 -12.12
C LYS A 147 -3.90 -14.76 -13.47
N ARG A 148 -3.30 -13.56 -13.47
CA ARG A 148 -2.95 -12.83 -14.72
C ARG A 148 -1.89 -13.56 -15.55
N LEU A 149 -0.94 -14.25 -14.93
CA LEU A 149 0.07 -15.06 -15.64
C LEU A 149 -0.52 -16.33 -16.23
N GLU A 150 -1.39 -17.01 -15.48
CA GLU A 150 -2.12 -18.19 -15.94
C GLU A 150 -3.01 -17.87 -17.15
N ALA A 151 -3.76 -16.76 -17.08
CA ALA A 151 -4.56 -16.28 -18.21
C ALA A 151 -3.73 -15.92 -19.45
N ALA A 152 -2.46 -15.57 -19.26
CA ALA A 152 -1.51 -15.29 -20.34
C ALA A 152 -0.74 -16.54 -20.81
N ASP A 153 -1.12 -17.74 -20.34
CA ASP A 153 -0.49 -19.05 -20.59
C ASP A 153 1.02 -19.08 -20.27
N LYS A 154 1.44 -18.26 -19.29
CA LYS A 154 2.83 -18.14 -18.85
C LYS A 154 3.01 -18.83 -17.51
N SER A 155 3.13 -20.16 -17.53
CA SER A 155 3.48 -20.92 -16.33
C SER A 155 4.93 -20.63 -15.89
N CYS A 156 5.09 -19.95 -14.75
CA CYS A 156 6.40 -19.69 -14.16
C CYS A 156 6.72 -20.75 -13.11
N LYS A 157 7.27 -21.90 -13.52
CA LYS A 157 7.76 -22.96 -12.60
C LYS A 157 8.64 -22.41 -11.45
N ILE A 158 9.43 -21.35 -11.74
CA ILE A 158 10.28 -20.66 -10.76
C ILE A 158 9.47 -20.00 -9.62
N LEU A 159 8.24 -19.54 -9.88
CA LEU A 159 7.36 -19.00 -8.84
C LEU A 159 6.85 -20.12 -7.94
N ALA A 160 6.41 -21.24 -8.51
CA ALA A 160 5.96 -22.39 -7.74
C ALA A 160 7.06 -22.89 -6.79
N GLU A 161 8.30 -23.04 -7.27
CA GLU A 161 9.46 -23.41 -6.45
C GLU A 161 9.74 -22.42 -5.29
N LEU A 162 9.36 -21.15 -5.43
CA LEU A 162 9.66 -20.12 -4.43
C LEU A 162 8.86 -20.31 -3.12
N TRP A 163 7.66 -20.90 -3.22
CA TRP A 163 6.70 -21.00 -2.12
C TRP A 163 6.12 -22.40 -1.95
N GLN A 164 6.65 -23.42 -2.63
CA GLN A 164 6.26 -24.81 -2.48
C GLN A 164 6.39 -25.33 -1.03
N GLU A 165 7.35 -24.78 -0.27
CA GLU A 165 7.56 -25.12 1.14
C GLU A 165 6.73 -24.26 2.10
N ASP A 166 5.98 -23.28 1.59
CA ASP A 166 5.19 -22.33 2.38
C ASP A 166 3.73 -22.78 2.47
N THR A 167 3.44 -23.67 3.42
CA THR A 167 2.12 -24.29 3.60
C THR A 167 1.01 -23.26 3.86
N GLU A 168 1.34 -22.15 4.51
CA GLU A 168 0.40 -21.07 4.80
C GLU A 168 0.04 -20.26 3.55
N PHE A 169 1.03 -19.96 2.70
CA PHE A 169 0.74 -19.33 1.41
C PHE A 169 -0.02 -20.27 0.47
N LEU A 170 0.33 -21.56 0.45
CA LEU A 170 -0.37 -22.56 -0.37
C LEU A 170 -1.83 -22.75 0.05
N SER A 171 -2.13 -22.74 1.35
CA SER A 171 -3.52 -22.78 1.83
C SER A 171 -4.27 -21.50 1.46
N PHE A 172 -3.60 -20.35 1.53
CA PHE A 172 -4.18 -19.07 1.10
C PHE A 172 -4.55 -19.05 -0.39
N ILE A 173 -3.68 -19.59 -1.27
CA ILE A 173 -3.98 -19.72 -2.71
C ILE A 173 -5.21 -20.61 -2.92
N LYS A 174 -5.29 -21.76 -2.24
CA LYS A 174 -6.43 -22.69 -2.42
C LYS A 174 -7.77 -22.07 -2.02
N ASN A 175 -7.75 -21.13 -1.08
CA ASN A 175 -8.95 -20.49 -0.56
C ASN A 175 -9.35 -19.21 -1.32
N ASN A 176 -8.59 -18.76 -2.33
CA ASN A 176 -8.83 -17.49 -3.07
C ASN A 176 -8.76 -17.63 -4.59
#